data_AF-A0A1M7U0G2-F1
#
_entry.id   AF-A0A1M7U0G2-F1
#
_cell.length_a   1.000
_cell.length_b   1.000
_cell.length_c   1.000
_cell.angle_alpha   90.00
_cell.angle_beta   90.00
_cell.angle_gamma   90.00
#
_symmetry.space_group_name_H-M   'P 1'
#
loop_
_entity.id
_entity.type
_entity.pdbx_description
1 polymer ?
#
loop_
_entity_poly.entity_id
_entity_poly.type
_entity_poly.pdbx_seq_one_letter_code
_entity_poly.pdbx_strand_id
1 'polypeptide(L)' 'MRSLLYAGATLLAFAAFMILQSGAASAAVCANGVYRAGCAGPRGAVVVRKPVVVCKTVWVDGAKVKRCS' A
#
# COMPACT_ATOMS: atom_id res chain seq x y z
N MET A 1 -12.40 43.80 11.27
CA MET A 1 -11.00 43.62 11.72
C MET A 1 -10.81 42.41 12.65
N ARG A 2 -11.60 42.25 13.72
CA ARG A 2 -11.45 41.11 14.65
C ARG A 2 -11.83 39.74 14.03
N SER A 3 -12.83 39.69 13.16
CA SER A 3 -13.25 38.47 12.44
C SER A 3 -12.20 37.96 11.45
N LEU A 4 -11.50 38.88 10.75
CA LEU A 4 -10.41 38.54 9.83
C LEU A 4 -9.22 37.92 10.57
N LEU A 5 -8.91 38.40 11.78
CA LEU A 5 -7.86 37.84 12.63
C LEU A 5 -8.18 36.40 13.08
N TYR A 6 -9.42 36.12 13.47
CA TYR A 6 -9.84 34.76 13.84
C TYR A 6 -9.87 33.79 12.65
N ALA A 7 -10.30 34.24 11.48
CA ALA A 7 -10.28 33.44 10.26
C ALA A 7 -8.84 33.05 9.86
N GLY A 8 -7.91 34.00 9.92
CA GLY A 8 -6.49 33.73 9.67
C GLY A 8 -5.90 32.74 10.67
N ALA A 9 -6.17 32.92 11.98
CA ALA A 9 -5.64 32.04 13.03
C ALA A 9 -6.15 30.59 12.91
N THR A 10 -7.43 30.40 12.60
CA THR A 10 -8.01 29.06 12.44
C THR A 10 -7.49 28.36 11.19
N LEU A 11 -7.36 29.07 10.06
CA LEU A 11 -6.74 28.51 8.84
C LEU A 11 -5.28 28.09 9.07
N LEU A 12 -4.51 28.92 9.78
CA LEU A 12 -3.10 28.63 10.06
C LEU A 12 -2.94 27.45 11.02
N ALA A 13 -3.77 27.36 12.05
CA ALA A 13 -3.81 26.22 12.97
C ALA A 13 -4.22 24.93 12.25
N PHE A 14 -5.20 24.98 11.35
CA PHE A 14 -5.65 23.82 10.58
C PHE A 14 -4.58 23.32 9.61
N ALA A 15 -3.88 24.24 8.94
CA ALA A 15 -2.75 23.90 8.07
C ALA A 15 -1.58 23.28 8.88
N ALA A 16 -1.24 23.86 10.03
CA ALA A 16 -0.21 23.31 10.91
C ALA A 16 -0.55 21.90 11.42
N PHE A 17 -1.83 21.67 11.77
CA PHE A 17 -2.32 20.37 12.20
C PHE A 17 -2.20 19.32 11.08
N MET A 18 -2.57 19.66 9.84
CA MET A 18 -2.42 18.76 8.69
C MET A 18 -0.96 18.39 8.40
N ILE A 19 -0.02 19.31 8.62
CA ILE A 19 1.42 19.05 8.44
C ILE A 19 1.94 18.10 9.53
N LEU A 20 1.61 18.36 10.81
CA LEU A 20 2.09 17.54 11.93
C LEU A 20 1.43 16.15 12.01
N GLN A 21 0.19 16.00 11.56
CA GLN A 21 -0.57 14.75 11.66
C GLN A 21 -0.14 13.69 10.61
N SER A 22 0.70 14.06 9.65
CA SER A 22 1.10 13.19 8.52
C SER A 22 2.09 12.06 8.88
N GLY A 23 2.49 11.93 10.14
CA GLY A 23 3.48 10.94 10.59
C GLY A 23 2.99 9.52 10.86
N ALA A 24 1.67 9.26 10.93
CA ALA A 24 1.19 7.96 11.42
C ALA A 24 -0.15 7.45 10.83
N ALA A 25 -0.57 7.91 9.65
CA ALA A 25 -1.77 7.38 8.99
C ALA A 25 -1.51 6.15 8.10
N SER A 26 -0.50 5.34 8.45
CA SER A 26 -0.25 4.03 7.84
C SER A 26 0.28 3.08 8.92
N ALA A 27 -0.63 2.50 9.70
CA ALA A 27 -0.29 1.43 10.65
C ALA A 27 0.46 0.26 9.96
N ALA A 28 0.31 0.14 8.64
CA ALA A 28 1.20 -0.60 7.76
C ALA A 28 1.34 0.13 6.41
N VAL A 29 2.58 0.33 5.94
CA VAL A 29 2.87 0.74 4.57
C VAL A 29 2.98 -0.53 3.73
N CYS A 30 1.97 -0.80 2.90
CA CYS A 30 1.95 -1.95 2.00
C CYS A 30 2.35 -1.54 0.59
N ALA A 31 3.21 -2.36 -0.03
CA ALA A 31 3.64 -2.21 -1.41
C ALA A 31 3.51 -3.54 -2.16
N ASN A 32 3.05 -3.47 -3.39
CA ASN A 32 2.87 -4.63 -4.26
C ASN A 32 3.78 -4.52 -5.49
N GLY A 33 5.00 -5.06 -5.37
CA GLY A 33 5.94 -5.15 -6.48
C GLY A 33 5.65 -6.34 -7.40
N VAL A 34 6.36 -6.36 -8.54
CA VAL A 34 6.25 -7.43 -9.55
C VAL A 34 6.72 -8.76 -8.97
N TYR A 35 7.88 -8.78 -8.33
CA TYR A 35 8.50 -10.00 -7.79
C TYR A 35 8.17 -10.25 -6.32
N ARG A 36 7.84 -9.20 -5.56
CA ARG A 36 7.65 -9.26 -4.11
C ARG A 36 6.54 -8.30 -3.69
N ALA A 37 5.76 -8.72 -2.72
CA ALA A 37 4.78 -7.89 -2.04
C ALA A 37 5.14 -7.85 -0.55
N GLY A 38 4.85 -6.74 0.13
CA GLY A 38 5.15 -6.62 1.54
C GLY A 38 4.46 -5.46 2.22
N CYS A 39 4.45 -5.51 3.54
CA CYS A 39 3.92 -4.47 4.41
C CYS A 39 4.91 -4.19 5.54
N ALA A 40 5.12 -2.93 5.87
CA ALA A 40 5.97 -2.49 6.97
C ALA A 40 5.13 -1.75 8.01
N GLY A 41 5.23 -2.15 9.28
CA GLY A 41 4.54 -1.54 10.40
C GLY A 41 5.46 -1.33 11.61
N PRO A 42 4.94 -0.74 12.71
CA PRO A 42 5.73 -0.35 13.87
C PRO A 42 6.37 -1.53 14.63
N ARG A 43 5.87 -2.76 14.41
CA ARG A 43 6.38 -3.99 15.03
C ARG A 43 7.27 -4.82 14.09
N GLY A 44 7.51 -4.35 12.86
CA GLY A 44 8.33 -5.04 11.86
C GLY A 44 7.73 -5.02 10.45
N ALA A 45 8.42 -5.68 9.51
CA ALA A 45 8.01 -5.77 8.11
C ALA A 45 7.95 -7.22 7.65
N VAL A 46 6.97 -7.52 6.79
CA VAL A 46 6.84 -8.79 6.10
C VAL A 46 6.98 -8.58 4.60
N VAL A 47 7.80 -9.41 3.95
CA VAL A 47 7.97 -9.39 2.49
C VAL A 47 7.90 -10.83 1.99
N VAL A 48 6.99 -11.09 1.06
CA VAL A 48 6.82 -12.39 0.40
C VAL A 48 7.25 -12.29 -1.06
N ARG A 49 7.82 -13.38 -1.59
CA ARG A 49 7.98 -13.52 -3.05
C ARG A 49 6.63 -13.87 -3.67
N LYS A 50 6.32 -13.26 -4.80
CA LYS A 50 5.17 -13.68 -5.59
C LYS A 50 5.43 -15.06 -6.18
N PRO A 51 4.41 -15.93 -6.23
CA PRO A 51 4.53 -17.17 -6.97
C PRO A 51 4.80 -16.83 -8.44
N VAL A 52 5.80 -17.50 -9.01
CA VAL A 52 6.04 -17.43 -10.45
C VAL A 52 4.96 -18.27 -11.09
N VAL A 53 4.19 -17.66 -12.00
CA VAL A 53 3.22 -18.41 -12.80
C VAL A 53 3.99 -19.35 -13.72
N VAL A 54 3.85 -20.66 -13.52
CA VAL A 54 4.51 -21.68 -14.34
C VAL A 54 3.48 -22.32 -15.25
N CYS A 55 3.67 -22.16 -16.56
CA CYS A 55 2.83 -22.81 -17.56
C CYS A 55 3.46 -24.15 -17.97
N LYS A 56 2.74 -25.25 -17.71
CA LYS A 56 3.13 -26.61 -18.12
C LYS A 56 2.12 -27.14 -19.14
N THR A 57 2.61 -27.91 -20.09
CA THR A 57 1.75 -28.72 -20.94
C THR A 57 1.43 -30.01 -20.19
N VAL A 58 0.16 -30.25 -19.87
CA VAL A 58 -0.29 -31.46 -19.19
C VAL A 58 -1.31 -32.20 -20.06
N TRP A 59 -1.37 -33.51 -19.91
CA TRP A 59 -2.41 -34.33 -20.54
C TRP A 59 -3.64 -34.34 -19.64
N VAL A 60 -4.78 -33.93 -20.19
CA VAL A 60 -6.09 -34.01 -19.55
C VAL A 60 -7.01 -34.68 -20.56
N ASP A 61 -7.60 -35.82 -20.20
CA ASP A 61 -8.54 -36.58 -21.03
C ASP A 61 -8.02 -36.87 -22.46
N GLY A 62 -6.73 -37.19 -22.59
CA GLY A 62 -6.11 -37.52 -23.88
C GLY A 62 -5.83 -36.31 -24.78
N ALA A 63 -6.03 -35.07 -24.30
CA ALA A 63 -5.63 -33.85 -24.98
C ALA A 63 -4.48 -33.14 -24.25
N LYS A 64 -3.53 -32.57 -25.00
CA LYS A 64 -2.48 -31.71 -24.44
C LYS A 64 -3.03 -30.31 -24.22
N VAL A 65 -3.09 -29.88 -22.97
CA VAL A 65 -3.54 -28.53 -22.59
C VAL A 65 -2.44 -27.76 -21.88
N LYS A 66 -2.34 -26.46 -22.13
CA LYS A 66 -1.47 -25.56 -21.36
C LYS A 66 -2.19 -25.20 -20.06
N ARG A 67 -1.64 -25.60 -18.92
CA ARG A 67 -2.09 -25.18 -17.59
C ARG A 67 -1.05 -24.27 -16.98
N CYS A 68 -1.47 -23.09 -16.55
CA CYS A 68 -0.63 -22.14 -15.80
C CYS A 68 -1.09 -22.15 -14.34
N SER A 69 -0.15 -22.32 -13.43
CA SER A 69 -0.35 -22.32 -11.97
C SER A 69 0.54 -21.28 -11.32
#